data_AF-A0A519RYR2-F1
#
_entry.id   AF-A0A519RYR2-F1
#
_cell.length_a   1.000
_cell.length_b   1.000
_cell.length_c   1.000
_cell.angle_alpha   90.00
_cell.angle_beta   90.00
_cell.angle_gamma   90.00
#
_symmetry.space_group_name_H-M   'P 1'
#
loop_
_entity.id
_entity.type
_entity.pdbx_description
1 polymer ?
#
loop_
_entity_poly.entity_id
_entity_poly.type
_entity_poly.pdbx_seq_one_letter_code
_entity_poly.pdbx_strand_id
1 'polypeptide(L)'
;MLLLPPLTYFGLFLWQKLPGRVSWAPELLVLLVLGGVWALRYRELVPGLQGLLRLPAESRFSPQPASAYAHLASGSVLVLGPDRRPYLTHPAARPYLDWPLAQQDFGRLNEYAAVVHIAASLDAHPPTYVIDQQGKMSVLRYLLPGLFGRYETVPNQPGVYRRR
;
A
#
# COMPACT_ATOMS: atom_id res chain seq x y z
N MET A 1 -20.84 14.78 20.28
CA MET A 1 -22.11 15.49 20.56
C MET A 1 -22.05 16.40 21.80
N LEU A 2 -21.02 16.37 22.66
CA LEU A 2 -20.92 17.26 23.84
C LEU A 2 -20.50 18.71 23.55
N LEU A 3 -19.96 19.01 22.37
CA LEU A 3 -19.48 20.36 22.02
C LEU A 3 -20.55 21.26 21.42
N LEU A 4 -21.74 20.73 21.11
CA LEU A 4 -22.79 21.48 20.41
C LEU A 4 -23.35 22.65 21.25
N PRO A 5 -23.72 22.45 22.54
CA PRO A 5 -24.32 23.51 23.35
C PRO A 5 -23.44 24.76 23.56
N PRO A 6 -22.14 24.64 23.93
CA PRO A 6 -21.29 25.82 24.09
C PRO A 6 -21.01 26.50 22.74
N LEU A 7 -20.90 25.74 21.64
CA LEU A 7 -20.69 26.31 20.31
C LEU A 7 -21.87 27.18 19.86
N THR A 8 -23.11 26.73 20.09
CA THR A 8 -24.31 27.51 19.82
C THR A 8 -24.40 28.76 20.68
N TYR A 9 -24.00 28.69 21.96
CA TYR A 9 -23.98 29.84 22.86
C TYR A 9 -23.00 30.92 22.38
N PHE A 10 -21.76 30.53 22.03
CA PHE A 10 -20.77 31.48 21.51
C PHE A 10 -21.18 32.09 20.16
N GLY A 11 -21.81 31.31 19.28
CA GLY A 11 -22.35 31.81 18.01
C GLY A 11 -23.41 32.89 18.21
N LEU A 12 -24.40 32.64 19.07
CA LEU A 12 -25.45 33.61 19.42
C LEU A 12 -24.87 34.85 20.12
N PHE A 13 -23.93 34.65 21.04
CA PHE A 13 -23.28 35.74 21.77
C PHE A 13 -22.52 36.69 20.84
N LEU A 14 -21.79 36.17 19.85
CA LEU A 14 -21.08 36.99 18.85
C LEU A 14 -22.05 37.80 17.99
N TRP A 15 -23.22 37.25 17.66
CA TRP A 15 -24.24 37.94 16.87
C TRP A 15 -25.01 38.99 17.67
N GLN A 16 -25.26 38.73 18.97
CA GLN A 16 -26.05 39.60 19.84
C GLN A 16 -25.26 40.71 20.51
N LYS A 17 -23.94 40.56 20.74
CA LYS A 17 -23.13 41.56 21.44
C LYS A 17 -22.41 42.57 20.55
N LEU A 18 -22.38 42.36 19.23
CA LEU A 18 -21.79 43.27 18.25
C LEU A 18 -22.76 44.15 17.40
N PRO A 19 -24.07 44.29 17.69
CA PRO A 19 -24.93 45.18 16.90
C PRO A 19 -24.63 46.63 17.30
N GLY A 20 -23.99 47.38 16.39
CA GLY A 20 -23.84 48.83 16.51
C GLY A 20 -22.57 49.43 15.89
N ARG A 21 -21.46 48.68 15.78
CA ARG A 21 -20.20 49.23 15.24
C ARG A 21 -19.45 48.35 14.24
N VAL A 22 -19.66 47.03 14.28
CA VAL A 22 -18.86 46.07 13.48
C VAL A 22 -19.73 44.89 13.04
N SER A 23 -20.88 45.16 12.42
CA SER A 23 -21.81 44.11 11.94
C SER A 23 -21.19 43.15 10.90
N TRP A 24 -20.06 43.53 10.30
CA TRP A 24 -19.30 42.73 9.33
C TRP A 24 -18.32 41.74 9.99
N ALA A 25 -17.99 41.92 11.27
CA ALA A 25 -17.07 41.05 12.00
C ALA A 25 -17.54 39.58 12.12
N PRO A 26 -18.80 39.28 12.48
CA PRO A 26 -19.23 37.89 12.56
C PRO A 26 -19.27 37.22 11.18
N GLU A 27 -19.59 37.97 10.13
CA GLU A 27 -19.60 37.48 8.76
C GLU A 27 -18.18 37.16 8.26
N LEU A 28 -17.20 38.02 8.54
CA LEU A 28 -15.79 37.72 8.25
C LEU A 28 -15.25 36.54 9.05
N LEU A 29 -15.65 36.39 10.31
CA LEU A 29 -15.22 35.25 11.13
C LEU A 29 -15.76 33.93 10.56
N VAL A 30 -17.02 33.91 10.13
CA VAL A 30 -17.61 32.75 9.44
C VAL A 30 -16.85 32.48 8.14
N LEU A 31 -16.60 33.50 7.31
CA LEU A 31 -15.84 33.34 6.08
C LEU A 31 -14.40 32.85 6.32
N LEU A 32 -13.76 33.32 7.39
CA LEU A 32 -12.41 32.89 7.78
C LEU A 32 -12.39 31.43 8.23
N VAL A 33 -13.34 31.02 9.07
CA VAL A 33 -13.46 29.62 9.52
C VAL A 33 -13.80 28.71 8.34
N LEU A 34 -14.76 29.10 7.51
CA LEU A 34 -15.20 28.33 6.34
C LEU A 34 -14.06 28.21 5.31
N GLY A 35 -13.37 29.32 5.03
CA GLY A 35 -12.18 29.37 4.19
C GLY A 35 -11.03 28.54 4.75
N GLY A 36 -10.84 28.55 6.07
CA GLY A 36 -9.87 27.70 6.76
C GLY A 36 -10.17 26.21 6.59
N VAL A 37 -11.42 25.79 6.82
CA VAL A 37 -11.86 24.40 6.61
C VAL A 37 -11.72 24.00 5.15
N TRP A 38 -12.06 24.89 4.22
CA TRP A 38 -11.93 24.65 2.78
C TRP A 38 -10.45 24.52 2.38
N ALA A 39 -9.57 25.39 2.87
CA ALA A 39 -8.12 25.32 2.64
C ALA A 39 -7.49 24.05 3.21
N LEU A 40 -7.95 23.58 4.38
CA LEU A 40 -7.54 22.30 4.98
C LEU A 40 -8.02 21.11 4.15
N ARG A 41 -9.25 21.16 3.61
CA ARG A 41 -9.84 20.11 2.78
C ARG A 41 -9.18 20.02 1.40
N TYR A 42 -8.93 21.16 0.76
CA TYR A 42 -8.30 21.29 -0.55
C TYR A 42 -6.80 21.60 -0.43
N ARG A 43 -6.14 21.08 0.62
CA ARG A 43 -4.71 21.30 0.92
C ARG A 43 -3.75 21.01 -0.25
N GLU A 44 -4.19 20.23 -1.23
CA GLU A 44 -3.42 19.89 -2.43
C GLU A 44 -3.45 21.00 -3.49
N LEU A 45 -4.46 21.88 -3.48
CA LEU A 45 -4.59 23.00 -4.42
C LEU A 45 -4.01 24.31 -3.88
N VAL A 46 -3.72 24.42 -2.58
CA VAL A 46 -3.15 25.63 -1.98
C VAL A 46 -1.64 25.47 -1.77
N PRO A 47 -0.80 26.00 -2.69
CA PRO A 47 0.66 25.91 -2.56
C PRO A 47 1.13 26.69 -1.32
N GLY A 48 1.93 26.04 -0.45
CA GLY A 48 2.57 26.67 0.72
C GLY A 48 2.10 26.19 2.10
N LEU A 49 0.86 25.69 2.25
CA LEU A 49 0.38 25.14 3.54
C LEU A 49 1.14 23.88 3.99
N GLN A 50 1.71 23.14 3.05
CA GLN A 50 2.53 21.94 3.32
C GLN A 50 3.79 22.28 4.13
N GLY A 51 4.36 23.47 3.95
CA GLY A 51 5.55 23.91 4.67
C GLY A 51 5.26 24.40 6.09
N LEU A 52 4.11 25.03 6.32
CA LEU A 52 3.74 25.61 7.62
C LEU A 52 3.21 24.56 8.60
N LEU A 53 2.49 23.56 8.09
CA LEU A 53 1.88 22.51 8.92
C LEU A 53 2.80 21.31 9.18
N ARG A 54 3.91 21.13 8.43
CA ARG A 54 4.80 19.94 8.55
C ARG A 54 4.05 18.60 8.64
N LEU A 55 2.83 18.54 8.13
CA LEU A 55 2.05 17.32 7.99
C LEU A 55 2.35 16.81 6.58
N PRO A 56 3.22 15.79 6.42
CA PRO A 56 3.47 15.23 5.11
C PRO A 56 2.14 14.74 4.54
N ALA A 57 1.84 15.15 3.30
CA ALA A 57 0.64 14.75 2.62
C ALA A 57 0.48 13.22 2.69
N GLU A 58 -0.73 12.76 3.03
CA GLU A 58 -1.04 11.33 3.20
C GLU A 58 -0.71 10.50 1.95
N SER A 59 -0.55 11.15 0.80
CA SER A 59 -0.05 10.57 -0.45
C SER A 59 1.34 9.91 -0.35
N ARG A 60 2.18 10.28 0.63
CA ARG A 60 3.46 9.60 0.89
C ARG A 60 3.34 8.29 1.67
N PHE A 61 2.17 8.01 2.27
CA PHE A 61 1.90 6.73 2.93
C PHE A 61 1.26 5.71 1.98
N SER A 62 0.95 6.09 0.74
CA SER A 62 0.52 5.13 -0.27
C SER A 62 1.71 4.24 -0.64
N PRO A 63 1.55 2.90 -0.60
CA PRO A 63 2.58 1.98 -1.07
C PRO A 63 2.99 2.32 -2.50
N GLN A 64 4.23 2.75 -2.69
CA GLN A 64 4.75 3.03 -4.02
C GLN A 64 5.14 1.72 -4.70
N PRO A 65 4.78 1.54 -5.99
CA PRO A 65 5.20 0.37 -6.74
C PRO A 65 6.73 0.33 -6.80
N ALA A 66 7.30 -0.86 -6.62
CA ALA A 66 8.74 -1.05 -6.69
C ALA A 66 9.20 -0.90 -8.15
N SER A 67 9.88 0.22 -8.44
CA SER A 67 10.41 0.53 -9.78
C SER A 67 11.31 -0.56 -10.34
N ALA A 68 12.03 -1.29 -9.48
CA ALA A 68 12.86 -2.44 -9.85
C ALA A 68 12.09 -3.52 -10.63
N TYR A 69 10.79 -3.65 -10.39
CA TYR A 69 9.94 -4.69 -10.99
C TYR A 69 8.96 -4.13 -12.02
N ALA A 70 9.03 -2.83 -12.33
CA ALA A 70 8.10 -2.18 -13.27
C ALA A 70 8.28 -2.66 -14.72
N HIS A 71 9.44 -3.21 -15.06
CA HIS A 71 9.76 -3.71 -16.40
C HIS A 71 9.30 -5.17 -16.63
N LEU A 72 8.76 -5.83 -15.62
CA LEU A 72 8.19 -7.16 -15.78
C LEU A 72 6.95 -7.09 -16.68
N ALA A 73 6.77 -8.08 -17.54
CA ALA A 73 5.58 -8.16 -18.36
C ALA A 73 4.37 -8.55 -17.50
N SER A 74 3.16 -8.34 -18.02
CA SER A 74 1.94 -8.77 -17.34
C SER A 74 1.97 -10.27 -17.06
N GLY A 75 1.73 -10.65 -15.81
CA GLY A 75 1.80 -12.03 -15.36
C GLY A 75 1.67 -12.15 -13.85
N SER A 76 1.35 -13.35 -13.36
CA SER A 76 1.28 -13.61 -11.92
C SER A 76 2.68 -13.69 -11.31
N VAL A 77 2.83 -13.07 -10.14
CA VAL A 77 4.11 -13.00 -9.42
C VAL A 77 3.98 -13.76 -8.10
N LEU A 78 5.00 -14.54 -7.75
CA LEU A 78 5.20 -15.11 -6.43
C LEU A 78 6.42 -14.43 -5.79
N VAL A 79 6.23 -13.75 -4.65
CA VAL A 79 7.32 -13.15 -3.90
C VAL A 79 7.69 -14.04 -2.72
N LEU A 80 8.93 -14.52 -2.71
CA LEU A 80 9.54 -15.26 -1.62
C LEU A 80 10.30 -14.29 -0.70
N GLY A 81 9.55 -13.43 -0.01
CA GLY A 81 10.10 -12.45 0.91
C GLY A 81 9.08 -11.38 1.32
N PRO A 82 9.45 -10.49 2.26
CA PRO A 82 8.52 -9.56 2.90
C PRO A 82 8.00 -8.44 1.98
N ASP A 83 8.56 -8.25 0.78
CA ASP A 83 8.18 -7.15 -0.10
C ASP A 83 6.83 -7.41 -0.79
N ARG A 84 5.83 -6.59 -0.47
CA ARG A 84 4.49 -6.65 -1.08
C ARG A 84 4.32 -5.72 -2.28
N ARG A 85 5.29 -4.81 -2.50
CA ARG A 85 5.21 -3.82 -3.59
C ARG A 85 5.05 -4.42 -4.98
N PRO A 86 5.58 -5.63 -5.31
CA PRO A 86 5.33 -6.27 -6.60
C PRO A 86 3.85 -6.57 -6.86
N TYR A 87 3.07 -6.83 -5.80
CA TYR A 87 1.64 -7.13 -5.91
C TYR A 87 0.77 -5.92 -6.22
N LEU A 88 1.32 -4.70 -6.17
CA LEU A 88 0.61 -3.47 -6.54
C LEU A 88 0.44 -3.34 -8.05
N THR A 89 1.37 -3.90 -8.83
CA THR A 89 1.37 -3.82 -10.30
C THR A 89 1.07 -5.15 -10.97
N HIS A 90 1.29 -6.27 -10.26
CA HIS A 90 1.10 -7.61 -10.81
C HIS A 90 0.20 -8.46 -9.89
N PRO A 91 -0.68 -9.30 -10.44
CA PRO A 91 -1.47 -10.20 -9.62
C PRO A 91 -0.59 -11.20 -8.87
N ALA A 92 -0.89 -11.44 -7.59
CA ALA A 92 -0.19 -12.45 -6.80
C ALA A 92 -0.53 -13.87 -7.26
N ALA A 93 0.43 -14.79 -7.14
CA ALA A 93 0.20 -16.22 -7.31
C ALA A 93 -0.69 -16.75 -6.19
N ARG A 94 -1.90 -17.20 -6.51
CA ARG A 94 -2.82 -17.75 -5.50
C ARG A 94 -2.30 -19.12 -5.02
N PRO A 95 -2.39 -19.45 -3.72
CA PRO A 95 -2.99 -18.69 -2.60
C PRO A 95 -2.02 -17.70 -1.91
N TYR A 96 -0.80 -17.54 -2.40
CA TYR A 96 0.28 -16.77 -1.77
C TYR A 96 0.20 -15.27 -2.09
N LEU A 97 -0.78 -14.59 -1.50
CA LEU A 97 -0.93 -13.13 -1.62
C LEU A 97 0.05 -12.33 -0.75
N ASP A 98 0.63 -12.96 0.26
CA ASP A 98 1.47 -12.30 1.24
C ASP A 98 2.48 -13.26 1.87
N TRP A 99 3.62 -12.73 2.28
CA TRP A 99 4.74 -13.50 2.82
C TRP A 99 4.44 -14.24 4.11
N PRO A 100 3.77 -13.67 5.13
CA PRO A 100 3.43 -14.41 6.34
C PRO A 100 2.53 -15.63 6.07
N LEU A 101 1.63 -15.53 5.08
CA LEU A 101 0.82 -16.67 4.61
C LEU A 101 1.71 -17.69 3.89
N ALA A 102 2.53 -17.24 2.95
CA ALA A 102 3.47 -18.10 2.24
C ALA A 102 4.45 -18.80 3.21
N GLN A 103 4.84 -18.15 4.29
CA GLN A 103 5.78 -18.69 5.26
C GLN A 103 5.24 -19.89 6.03
N GLN A 104 3.91 -20.09 6.09
CA GLN A 104 3.34 -21.33 6.61
C GLN A 104 3.81 -22.54 5.82
N ASP A 105 4.03 -22.41 4.51
CA ASP A 105 4.47 -23.53 3.66
C ASP A 105 5.97 -23.41 3.32
N PHE A 106 6.39 -22.26 2.79
CA PHE A 106 7.78 -21.98 2.40
C PHE A 106 8.75 -21.85 3.59
N GLY A 107 8.23 -21.73 4.82
CA GLY A 107 9.01 -21.81 6.05
C GLY A 107 9.32 -23.24 6.51
N ARG A 108 8.55 -24.23 6.04
CA ARG A 108 8.61 -25.63 6.45
C ARG A 108 8.99 -26.56 5.28
N LEU A 109 9.94 -26.13 4.45
CA LEU A 109 10.40 -26.91 3.28
C LEU A 109 11.08 -28.24 3.65
N ASN A 110 11.40 -28.46 4.92
CA ASN A 110 11.85 -29.73 5.48
C ASN A 110 10.69 -30.71 5.76
N GLU A 111 9.44 -30.25 5.75
CA GLU A 111 8.26 -31.06 5.96
C GLU A 111 7.65 -31.48 4.63
N TYR A 112 7.48 -32.78 4.43
CA TYR A 112 6.89 -33.33 3.20
C TYR A 112 5.49 -32.76 2.91
N ALA A 113 4.67 -32.60 3.96
CA ALA A 113 3.31 -32.07 3.82
C ALA A 113 3.28 -30.66 3.22
N ALA A 114 4.20 -29.77 3.65
CA ALA A 114 4.29 -28.42 3.12
C ALA A 114 4.71 -28.42 1.65
N VAL A 115 5.68 -29.27 1.27
CA VAL A 115 6.16 -29.39 -0.12
C VAL A 115 5.04 -29.88 -1.06
N VAL A 116 4.26 -30.88 -0.64
CA VAL A 116 3.11 -31.38 -1.41
C VAL A 116 2.01 -30.33 -1.51
N HIS A 117 1.74 -29.59 -0.43
CA HIS A 117 0.74 -28.52 -0.45
C HIS A 117 1.12 -27.40 -1.43
N ILE A 118 2.40 -27.00 -1.45
CA ILE A 118 2.93 -26.04 -2.42
C ILE A 118 2.73 -26.54 -3.85
N ALA A 119 3.08 -27.81 -4.09
CA ALA A 119 2.94 -28.42 -5.39
C ALA A 119 1.47 -28.39 -5.86
N ALA A 120 0.57 -28.94 -5.05
CA ALA A 120 -0.86 -28.98 -5.38
C ALA A 120 -1.48 -27.60 -5.60
N SER A 121 -1.07 -26.60 -4.80
CA SER A 121 -1.59 -25.23 -4.91
C SER A 121 -1.13 -24.51 -6.17
N LEU A 122 0.12 -24.72 -6.58
CA LEU A 122 0.72 -24.00 -7.71
C LEU A 122 0.61 -24.74 -9.05
N ASP A 123 0.34 -26.05 -9.04
CA ASP A 123 0.26 -26.86 -10.27
C ASP A 123 -0.89 -26.40 -11.17
N ALA A 124 -2.03 -26.03 -10.58
CA ALA A 124 -3.19 -25.53 -11.32
C ALA A 124 -2.94 -24.17 -11.99
N HIS A 125 -2.24 -23.26 -11.30
CA HIS A 125 -2.00 -21.90 -11.78
C HIS A 125 -0.57 -21.45 -11.42
N PRO A 126 0.45 -21.95 -12.14
CA PRO A 126 1.83 -21.65 -11.78
C PRO A 126 2.14 -20.18 -12.06
N PRO A 127 2.97 -19.52 -11.23
CA PRO A 127 3.35 -18.13 -11.45
C PRO A 127 4.08 -17.93 -12.78
N THR A 128 3.98 -16.74 -13.34
CA THR A 128 4.83 -16.33 -14.48
C THR A 128 6.21 -15.92 -13.99
N TYR A 129 6.26 -15.25 -12.83
CA TYR A 129 7.47 -14.72 -12.22
C TYR A 129 7.60 -15.15 -10.77
N VAL A 130 8.84 -15.43 -10.35
CA VAL A 130 9.19 -15.70 -8.95
C VAL A 130 10.27 -14.70 -8.54
N ILE A 131 10.03 -13.96 -7.47
CA ILE A 131 10.98 -13.01 -6.88
C ILE A 131 11.51 -13.64 -5.59
N ASP A 132 12.76 -14.11 -5.62
CA ASP A 132 13.45 -14.71 -4.50
C ASP A 132 14.28 -13.69 -3.72
N GLN A 133 13.80 -13.32 -2.54
CA GLN A 133 14.51 -12.41 -1.62
C GLN A 133 15.16 -13.17 -0.46
N GLN A 134 14.79 -14.43 -0.26
CA GLN A 134 15.22 -15.27 0.86
C GLN A 134 16.17 -16.39 0.43
N GLY A 135 16.54 -16.47 -0.85
CA GLY A 135 17.43 -17.50 -1.40
C GLY A 135 16.80 -18.90 -1.39
N LYS A 136 15.47 -19.00 -1.40
CA LYS A 136 14.76 -20.29 -1.31
C LYS A 136 14.60 -21.00 -2.65
N MET A 137 14.91 -20.33 -3.77
CA MET A 137 14.70 -20.89 -5.10
C MET A 137 15.54 -22.13 -5.38
N SER A 138 16.78 -22.19 -4.88
CA SER A 138 17.66 -23.35 -5.04
C SER A 138 17.07 -24.61 -4.40
N VAL A 139 16.55 -24.47 -3.18
CA VAL A 139 15.87 -25.55 -2.43
C VAL A 139 14.57 -25.96 -3.13
N LEU A 140 13.78 -24.98 -3.59
CA LEU A 140 12.54 -25.26 -4.30
C LEU A 140 12.77 -25.99 -5.63
N ARG A 141 13.84 -25.68 -6.36
CA ARG A 141 14.22 -26.42 -7.58
C ARG A 141 14.62 -27.86 -7.29
N TYR A 142 15.28 -28.10 -6.16
CA TYR A 142 15.68 -29.45 -5.74
C TYR A 142 14.46 -30.28 -5.31
N LEU A 143 13.55 -29.70 -4.53
CA LEU A 143 12.37 -30.40 -3.99
C LEU A 143 11.24 -30.55 -5.01
N LEU A 144 11.04 -29.54 -5.86
CA LEU A 144 9.92 -29.44 -6.80
C LEU A 144 10.44 -29.11 -8.22
N PRO A 145 11.26 -29.97 -8.83
CA PRO A 145 11.87 -29.71 -10.15
C PRO A 145 10.82 -29.58 -11.26
N GLY A 146 9.69 -30.28 -11.16
CA GLY A 146 8.60 -30.21 -12.15
C GLY A 146 7.97 -28.82 -12.27
N LEU A 147 7.87 -28.09 -11.15
CA LEU A 147 7.34 -26.73 -11.11
C LEU A 147 8.44 -25.70 -11.30
N PHE A 148 9.46 -25.70 -10.43
CA PHE A 148 10.45 -24.62 -10.37
C PHE A 148 11.65 -24.81 -11.31
N GLY A 149 11.80 -25.99 -11.93
CA GLY A 149 12.91 -26.28 -12.85
C GLY A 149 12.85 -25.53 -14.18
N ARG A 150 11.66 -25.08 -14.60
CA ARG A 150 11.44 -24.35 -15.87
C ARG A 150 11.66 -22.83 -15.75
N TYR A 151 12.07 -22.36 -14.58
CA TYR A 151 12.25 -20.93 -14.33
C TYR A 151 13.68 -20.51 -14.58
N GLU A 152 13.87 -19.56 -15.48
CA GLU A 152 15.16 -18.99 -15.85
C GLU A 152 15.37 -17.63 -15.18
N THR A 153 16.61 -17.27 -14.89
CA THR A 153 16.94 -15.96 -14.33
C THR A 153 16.68 -14.86 -15.35
N VAL A 154 16.04 -13.77 -14.95
CA VAL A 154 15.84 -12.61 -15.82
C VAL A 154 17.17 -11.85 -15.96
N PRO A 155 17.61 -11.51 -17.18
CA PRO A 155 18.80 -10.71 -17.39
C PRO A 155 18.73 -9.38 -16.62
N ASN A 156 19.84 -8.97 -16.00
CA ASN A 156 19.96 -7.72 -15.23
C ASN A 156 19.07 -7.58 -13.99
N GLN A 157 18.46 -8.68 -13.49
CA GLN A 157 17.70 -8.67 -12.24
C GLN A 157 18.02 -9.90 -11.36
N PRO A 158 18.95 -9.77 -10.39
CA PRO A 158 19.27 -10.87 -9.48
C PRO A 158 18.05 -11.22 -8.62
N GLY A 159 17.85 -12.52 -8.39
CA GLY A 159 16.72 -13.03 -7.59
C GLY A 159 15.37 -13.02 -8.31
N VAL A 160 15.28 -12.58 -9.57
CA VAL A 160 14.04 -12.64 -10.35
C VAL A 160 14.13 -13.77 -11.37
N TYR A 161 13.12 -14.63 -11.35
CA TYR A 161 13.02 -15.78 -12.23
C TYR A 161 11.73 -15.73 -13.05
N ARG A 162 11.81 -16.09 -14.33
CA ARG A 162 10.69 -16.13 -15.25
C ARG A 162 10.47 -17.55 -15.74
N ARG A 163 9.22 -17.99 -15.80
CA ARG A 163 8.86 -19.27 -16.41
C ARG A 163 9.05 -19.20 -17.93
N ARG A 164 9.79 -20.17 -18.48
CA ARG A 164 9.94 -20.35 -19.92
C ARG A 164 8.69 -20.96 -20.56
#